data_AF-A0A954D5A5-F1
#
_entry.id   AF-A0A954D5A5-F1
#
_cell.length_a   1.000
_cell.length_b   1.000
_cell.length_c   1.000
_cell.angle_alpha   90.00
_cell.angle_beta   90.00
_cell.angle_gamma   90.00
#
_symmetry.space_group_name_H-M   'P 1'
#
loop_
_entity.id
_entity.type
_entity.pdbx_description
1 polymer ?
#
loop_
_entity_poly.entity_id
_entity_poly.type
_entity_poly.pdbx_seq_one_letter_code
_entity_poly.pdbx_strand_id
1 'polypeptide(L)'
;MTLAPGLRFIRGDVNSDGAVEISDAINALSWLFQGTVVTCLDAMDINDDGLLDIADPVSLLGTLFIGSAPPPAAPYPLCGLDPTCDALDCAGPVGGCPDVALAPLFSPGSARDFVGGDFDGDGTLDLVVSRGSPSAVTFFQGLGGGAFAAGPTLPLSVPTTTMEAGDLNGDTVLDLVLATHALGPDVLIVLLGNGDGTFTFVSQTTAPMGIESLALGDFDGDGDLDSVETGYSTADSATVRLGNGDGTFAPPTTYPAGSGPTVVFARDLNDDGNLDFASAALNSDDIIARLGDGSGGFGSPITTPIGAQIGSGVALGDMDGDGTLDVVAATGIPNSIQVFLGNGDGTFTLHSTEPRPNWGTRVVLGDMNLDGALDVVYVRSGEIFLLLGNGQGEVTEYASFVISTSTTVGSLRLLDVDQDGDLDVLSVLGGVARVTGNLIVP
;
A
#
# COMPACT_ATOMS: atom_id res chain seq x y z
N MET A 1 16.82 -17.59 5.37
CA MET A 1 16.17 -18.82 5.84
C MET A 1 14.70 -18.62 5.50
N THR A 2 14.12 -19.39 4.60
CA THR A 2 12.72 -19.20 4.18
C THR A 2 11.81 -19.60 5.33
N LEU A 3 11.24 -18.62 6.02
CA LEU A 3 10.15 -18.85 6.97
C LEU A 3 8.92 -19.25 6.15
N ALA A 4 8.24 -20.31 6.57
CA ALA A 4 6.94 -20.64 6.02
C ALA A 4 5.94 -19.60 6.52
N PRO A 5 5.03 -19.08 5.67
CA PRO A 5 3.95 -18.22 6.14
C PRO A 5 3.13 -18.96 7.21
N GLY A 6 2.66 -18.24 8.23
CA GLY A 6 1.70 -18.77 9.20
C GLY A 6 0.47 -19.31 8.50
N LEU A 7 -0.15 -20.34 9.06
CA LEU A 7 -1.33 -20.97 8.46
C LEU A 7 -2.59 -20.20 8.89
N ARG A 8 -3.41 -19.76 7.91
CA ARG A 8 -4.66 -19.05 8.17
C ARG A 8 -5.76 -20.02 8.60
N PHE A 9 -6.63 -19.58 9.50
CA PHE A 9 -7.79 -20.34 9.97
C PHE A 9 -8.94 -19.40 10.36
N ILE A 10 -10.10 -19.98 10.69
CA ILE A 10 -11.21 -19.29 11.36
C ILE A 10 -11.31 -19.86 12.76
N ARG A 11 -11.18 -19.02 13.78
CA ARG A 11 -11.28 -19.41 15.18
C ARG A 11 -12.68 -19.95 15.47
N GLY A 12 -12.75 -21.19 15.92
CA GLY A 12 -13.99 -21.93 16.11
C GLY A 12 -14.39 -22.85 14.94
N ASP A 13 -13.74 -22.81 13.77
CA ASP A 13 -13.94 -23.76 12.66
C ASP A 13 -12.99 -24.97 12.82
N VAL A 14 -13.32 -25.81 13.80
CA VAL A 14 -12.49 -26.95 14.22
C VAL A 14 -12.44 -28.03 13.15
N ASN A 15 -13.49 -28.16 12.35
CA ASN A 15 -13.58 -29.18 11.31
C ASN A 15 -13.01 -28.71 9.96
N SER A 16 -12.72 -27.41 9.82
CA SER A 16 -12.15 -26.77 8.64
C SER A 16 -13.05 -26.88 7.40
N ASP A 17 -14.35 -26.61 7.55
CA ASP A 17 -15.32 -26.59 6.44
C ASP A 17 -15.74 -25.17 6.01
N GLY A 18 -15.25 -24.14 6.72
CA GLY A 18 -15.49 -22.73 6.46
C GLY A 18 -16.72 -22.18 7.19
N ALA A 19 -17.38 -22.97 8.03
CA ALA A 19 -18.51 -22.54 8.83
C ALA A 19 -18.27 -22.82 10.31
N VAL A 20 -18.42 -21.79 11.15
CA VAL A 20 -18.40 -21.97 12.61
C VAL A 20 -19.81 -22.36 13.08
N GLU A 21 -20.02 -23.64 13.35
CA GLU A 21 -21.32 -24.19 13.72
C GLU A 21 -21.25 -25.31 14.78
N ILE A 22 -22.37 -26.01 15.01
CA ILE A 22 -22.44 -27.02 16.07
C ILE A 22 -21.54 -28.24 15.79
N SER A 23 -21.22 -28.50 14.52
CA SER A 23 -20.33 -29.58 14.12
C SER A 23 -18.92 -29.36 14.66
N ASP A 24 -18.45 -28.12 14.79
CA ASP A 24 -17.14 -27.79 15.32
C ASP A 24 -17.02 -28.06 16.81
N ALA A 25 -18.05 -27.73 17.59
CA ALA A 25 -18.10 -28.06 19.01
C ALA A 25 -18.06 -29.59 19.22
N ILE A 26 -18.70 -30.36 18.33
CA ILE A 26 -18.65 -31.82 18.35
C ILE A 26 -17.23 -32.32 18.03
N ASN A 27 -16.54 -31.70 17.06
CA ASN A 27 -15.16 -32.06 16.70
C ASN A 27 -14.17 -31.73 17.82
N ALA A 28 -14.29 -30.58 18.48
CA ALA A 28 -13.48 -30.22 19.65
C ALA A 28 -13.67 -31.23 20.80
N LEU A 29 -14.92 -31.59 21.12
CA LEU A 29 -15.21 -32.62 22.13
C LEU A 29 -14.68 -34.00 21.72
N SER A 30 -14.75 -34.33 20.43
CA SER A 30 -14.21 -35.58 19.91
C SER A 30 -12.69 -35.63 20.03
N TRP A 31 -11.99 -34.53 19.77
CA TRP A 31 -10.55 -34.42 19.98
C TRP A 31 -10.21 -34.63 21.47
N LEU A 32 -10.90 -33.88 22.36
CA LEU A 32 -10.62 -33.89 23.80
C LEU A 32 -10.85 -35.25 24.46
N PHE A 33 -11.91 -35.98 24.07
CA PHE A 33 -12.29 -37.23 24.74
C PHE A 33 -12.00 -38.50 23.95
N GLN A 34 -11.78 -38.40 22.64
CA GLN A 34 -11.59 -39.56 21.76
C GLN A 34 -10.28 -39.51 21.00
N GLY A 35 -9.53 -38.39 21.05
CA GLY A 35 -8.24 -38.24 20.38
C GLY A 35 -8.35 -38.24 18.86
N THR A 36 -9.46 -37.75 18.31
CA THR A 36 -9.56 -37.52 16.86
C THR A 36 -8.55 -36.47 16.41
N VAL A 37 -8.12 -36.55 15.16
CA VAL A 37 -7.16 -35.58 14.60
C VAL A 37 -7.91 -34.30 14.24
N VAL A 38 -7.37 -33.17 14.66
CA VAL A 38 -7.78 -31.82 14.25
C VAL A 38 -6.62 -31.21 13.46
N THR A 39 -6.95 -30.47 12.40
CA THR A 39 -6.01 -29.86 11.45
C THR A 39 -5.43 -28.55 11.98
N CYS A 40 -6.22 -27.76 12.70
CA CYS A 40 -5.75 -26.55 13.35
C CYS A 40 -6.11 -26.52 14.84
N LEU A 41 -5.09 -26.46 15.70
CA LEU A 41 -5.28 -26.39 17.14
C LEU A 41 -5.72 -24.99 17.56
N ASP A 42 -5.25 -23.94 16.89
CA ASP A 42 -5.64 -22.55 17.17
C ASP A 42 -7.12 -22.31 16.86
N ALA A 43 -7.64 -22.97 15.82
CA ALA A 43 -9.07 -22.96 15.52
C ALA A 43 -9.92 -23.58 16.64
N MET A 44 -9.34 -24.47 17.45
CA MET A 44 -10.02 -25.14 18.56
C MET A 44 -9.89 -24.38 19.87
N ASP A 45 -8.84 -23.59 20.07
CA ASP A 45 -8.70 -22.65 21.18
C ASP A 45 -9.58 -21.42 20.94
N ILE A 46 -10.87 -21.52 21.22
CA ILE A 46 -11.82 -20.48 20.82
C ILE A 46 -11.84 -19.29 21.78
N ASN A 47 -11.46 -19.52 23.04
CA ASN A 47 -11.37 -18.49 24.06
C ASN A 47 -9.96 -17.88 24.16
N ASP A 48 -9.02 -18.35 23.35
CA ASP A 48 -7.72 -17.73 23.10
C ASP A 48 -6.87 -17.62 24.37
N ASP A 49 -6.87 -18.69 25.18
CA ASP A 49 -6.17 -18.73 26.46
C ASP A 49 -4.91 -19.61 26.45
N GLY A 50 -4.59 -20.20 25.30
CA GLY A 50 -3.45 -21.08 25.06
C GLY A 50 -3.64 -22.49 25.61
N LEU A 51 -4.86 -22.85 26.04
CA LEU A 51 -5.18 -24.14 26.66
C LEU A 51 -6.37 -24.82 26.00
N LEU A 52 -6.10 -25.95 25.34
CA LEU A 52 -7.15 -26.80 24.79
C LEU A 52 -7.85 -27.63 25.87
N ASP A 53 -9.03 -27.20 26.30
CA ASP A 53 -9.84 -27.91 27.30
C ASP A 53 -11.36 -27.88 27.04
N ILE A 54 -12.16 -28.11 28.08
CA ILE A 54 -13.63 -28.16 27.96
C ILE A 54 -14.26 -26.77 27.83
N ALA A 55 -13.52 -25.72 28.22
CA ALA A 55 -13.92 -24.33 28.11
C ALA A 55 -14.10 -23.94 26.64
N ASP A 56 -13.33 -24.53 25.72
CA ASP A 56 -13.41 -24.24 24.29
C ASP A 56 -14.77 -24.58 23.67
N PRO A 57 -15.20 -25.86 23.62
CA PRO A 57 -16.51 -26.19 23.04
C PRO A 57 -17.66 -25.55 23.82
N VAL A 58 -17.49 -25.26 25.12
CA VAL A 58 -18.50 -24.53 25.90
C VAL A 58 -18.59 -23.07 25.44
N SER A 59 -17.46 -22.41 25.19
CA SER A 59 -17.38 -21.04 24.69
C SER A 59 -17.98 -20.95 23.29
N LEU A 60 -17.63 -21.89 22.40
CA LEU A 60 -18.23 -21.99 21.07
C LEU A 60 -19.74 -22.15 21.10
N LEU A 61 -20.26 -23.08 21.92
CA LEU A 61 -21.71 -23.25 22.08
C LEU A 61 -22.37 -22.01 22.70
N GLY A 62 -21.66 -21.31 23.58
CA GLY A 62 -22.06 -20.02 24.13
C GLY A 62 -22.23 -18.96 23.04
N THR A 63 -21.23 -18.82 22.16
CA THR A 63 -21.26 -17.93 20.99
C THR A 63 -22.43 -18.27 20.07
N LEU A 64 -22.61 -19.54 19.73
CA LEU A 64 -23.63 -19.98 18.76
C LEU A 64 -25.08 -19.82 19.25
N PHE A 65 -25.33 -20.01 20.55
CA PHE A 65 -26.71 -20.14 21.06
C PHE A 65 -27.12 -19.10 22.08
N ILE A 66 -26.18 -18.45 22.76
CA ILE A 66 -26.49 -17.62 23.93
C ILE A 66 -26.47 -16.12 23.58
N GLY A 67 -25.82 -15.69 22.49
CA GLY A 67 -25.89 -14.31 21.94
C GLY A 67 -25.42 -13.19 22.89
N SER A 68 -25.06 -13.53 24.13
CA SER A 68 -24.50 -12.64 25.15
C SER A 68 -23.07 -13.01 25.52
N ALA A 69 -22.50 -14.05 24.89
CA ALA A 69 -21.08 -14.34 24.98
C ALA A 69 -20.33 -13.32 24.09
N PRO A 70 -19.12 -12.86 24.50
CA PRO A 70 -18.26 -12.13 23.58
C PRO A 70 -18.02 -13.00 22.33
N PRO A 71 -17.92 -12.40 21.14
CA PRO A 71 -17.45 -13.15 19.98
C PRO A 71 -16.05 -13.72 20.27
N PRO A 72 -15.69 -14.87 19.66
CA PRO A 72 -14.33 -15.40 19.68
C PRO A 72 -13.30 -14.32 19.34
N ALA A 73 -12.08 -14.48 19.87
CA ALA A 73 -10.96 -13.65 19.47
C ALA A 73 -10.69 -13.80 17.96
N ALA A 74 -9.98 -12.83 17.37
CA ALA A 74 -9.53 -12.95 15.99
C ALA A 74 -8.67 -14.22 15.84
N PRO A 75 -8.69 -14.91 14.69
CA PRO A 75 -9.45 -14.59 13.49
C PRO A 75 -10.89 -15.14 13.52
N TYR A 76 -11.91 -14.29 13.68
CA TYR A 76 -13.33 -14.68 13.64
C TYR A 76 -14.21 -13.48 13.25
N PRO A 77 -15.28 -13.66 12.43
CA PRO A 77 -15.73 -14.89 11.78
C PRO A 77 -15.03 -15.17 10.44
N LEU A 78 -14.04 -14.34 10.09
CA LEU A 78 -13.29 -14.41 8.86
C LEU A 78 -11.95 -15.11 9.09
N CYS A 79 -11.36 -15.54 7.98
CA CYS A 79 -10.02 -16.08 7.92
C CYS A 79 -8.96 -15.07 8.33
N GLY A 80 -7.98 -15.53 9.10
CA GLY A 80 -6.78 -14.75 9.45
C GLY A 80 -5.74 -15.64 10.11
N LEU A 81 -4.65 -15.02 10.58
CA LEU A 81 -3.60 -15.67 11.34
C LEU A 81 -3.91 -15.64 12.84
N ASP A 82 -3.18 -16.42 13.63
CA ASP A 82 -3.31 -16.39 15.08
C ASP A 82 -2.66 -15.10 15.64
N PRO A 83 -3.41 -14.14 16.22
CA PRO A 83 -2.83 -12.92 16.77
C PRO A 83 -2.07 -13.16 18.09
N THR A 84 -2.27 -14.32 18.71
CA THR A 84 -1.64 -14.70 19.96
C THR A 84 -0.44 -15.59 19.74
N CYS A 85 0.74 -15.13 20.14
CA CYS A 85 1.91 -16.00 20.14
C CYS A 85 1.84 -16.99 21.32
N ASP A 86 1.41 -18.22 21.06
CA ASP A 86 1.50 -19.32 22.01
C ASP A 86 2.16 -20.59 21.41
N ALA A 87 1.93 -21.75 22.02
CA ALA A 87 2.54 -23.01 21.61
C ALA A 87 1.61 -23.90 20.75
N LEU A 88 0.37 -23.47 20.57
CA LEU A 88 -0.58 -24.03 19.62
C LEU A 88 -0.20 -23.53 18.21
N ASP A 89 -0.57 -24.34 17.22
CA ASP A 89 -0.34 -24.03 15.82
C ASP A 89 -1.29 -24.89 14.96
N CYS A 90 -1.51 -24.48 13.73
CA CYS A 90 -2.12 -25.35 12.73
C CYS A 90 -1.10 -26.34 12.15
N ALA A 91 -1.49 -27.61 12.01
CA ALA A 91 -0.59 -28.66 11.50
C ALA A 91 -0.52 -28.74 9.96
N GLY A 92 -1.28 -27.91 9.25
CA GLY A 92 -1.33 -27.83 7.79
C GLY A 92 -2.46 -26.92 7.29
N PRO A 93 -2.61 -26.76 5.96
CA PRO A 93 -3.63 -25.89 5.36
C PRO A 93 -5.03 -26.23 5.89
N VAL A 94 -5.75 -25.19 6.33
CA VAL A 94 -7.06 -25.32 6.93
C VAL A 94 -8.11 -25.21 5.81
N GLY A 95 -8.93 -26.26 5.64
CA GLY A 95 -10.09 -26.20 4.76
C GLY A 95 -11.05 -25.07 5.19
N GLY A 96 -11.79 -24.49 4.25
CA GLY A 96 -12.62 -23.30 4.55
C GLY A 96 -11.83 -21.99 4.63
N CYS A 97 -10.51 -22.08 4.80
CA CYS A 97 -9.61 -20.94 4.87
C CYS A 97 -8.49 -21.03 3.83
N PRO A 98 -8.78 -20.73 2.55
CA PRO A 98 -7.77 -20.83 1.51
C PRO A 98 -6.61 -19.90 1.83
N ASP A 99 -5.38 -20.41 1.74
CA ASP A 99 -4.19 -19.59 1.63
C ASP A 99 -4.52 -18.49 0.62
N VAL A 100 -4.25 -17.24 0.97
CA VAL A 100 -4.31 -16.10 0.06
C VAL A 100 -3.11 -16.20 -0.91
N ALA A 101 -2.94 -17.36 -1.55
CA ALA A 101 -2.32 -17.46 -2.84
C ALA A 101 -3.27 -16.75 -3.80
N LEU A 102 -3.21 -15.42 -3.79
CA LEU A 102 -4.08 -14.57 -4.55
C LEU A 102 -4.05 -15.01 -6.02
N ALA A 103 -5.18 -15.56 -6.46
CA ALA A 103 -5.53 -15.47 -7.86
C ALA A 103 -5.40 -13.99 -8.23
N PRO A 104 -4.64 -13.67 -9.29
CA PRO A 104 -4.37 -12.29 -9.60
C PRO A 104 -5.69 -11.57 -9.89
N LEU A 105 -5.84 -10.33 -9.38
CA LEU A 105 -7.02 -9.49 -9.63
C LEU A 105 -7.27 -9.31 -11.14
N PHE A 106 -6.20 -9.40 -11.94
CA PHE A 106 -6.25 -9.45 -13.40
C PHE A 106 -5.39 -10.52 -14.04
N SER A 107 -5.81 -10.94 -15.24
CA SER A 107 -4.93 -11.61 -16.18
C SER A 107 -3.70 -10.74 -16.56
N PRO A 108 -2.53 -11.34 -16.85
CA PRO A 108 -1.30 -10.62 -17.18
C PRO A 108 -1.39 -9.59 -18.32
N GLY A 109 -0.59 -8.53 -18.21
CA GLY A 109 -0.31 -7.58 -19.29
C GLY A 109 -1.22 -6.36 -19.40
N SER A 110 -2.15 -6.14 -18.46
CA SER A 110 -3.15 -5.07 -18.58
C SER A 110 -3.06 -4.02 -17.46
N ALA A 111 -2.85 -4.43 -16.20
CA ALA A 111 -2.80 -3.49 -15.06
C ALA A 111 -1.59 -2.55 -15.13
N ARG A 112 -1.75 -1.31 -14.64
CA ARG A 112 -0.69 -0.28 -14.62
C ARG A 112 -0.42 0.22 -13.21
N ASP A 113 -1.45 0.73 -12.56
CA ASP A 113 -1.43 1.24 -11.20
C ASP A 113 -2.74 0.91 -10.49
N PHE A 114 -2.77 1.04 -9.17
CA PHE A 114 -3.96 0.86 -8.35
C PHE A 114 -3.92 1.81 -7.15
N VAL A 115 -5.10 2.09 -6.59
CA VAL A 115 -5.31 2.79 -5.32
C VAL A 115 -6.33 2.00 -4.50
N GLY A 116 -6.24 2.12 -3.18
CA GLY A 116 -7.21 1.55 -2.26
C GLY A 116 -7.89 2.63 -1.43
N GLY A 117 -9.12 2.35 -1.02
CA GLY A 117 -9.96 3.24 -0.22
C GLY A 117 -11.40 2.72 -0.21
N ASP A 118 -12.26 3.33 0.61
CA ASP A 118 -13.69 3.03 0.62
C ASP A 118 -14.38 3.89 -0.46
N PHE A 119 -14.60 3.32 -1.65
CA PHE A 119 -15.14 4.06 -2.80
C PHE A 119 -16.66 3.92 -2.92
N ASP A 120 -17.28 2.98 -2.19
CA ASP A 120 -18.73 2.78 -2.16
C ASP A 120 -19.39 3.07 -0.79
N GLY A 121 -18.60 3.45 0.20
CA GLY A 121 -19.05 3.88 1.53
C GLY A 121 -19.51 2.74 2.42
N ASP A 122 -19.15 1.49 2.11
CA ASP A 122 -19.55 0.31 2.87
C ASP A 122 -18.63 -0.02 4.07
N GLY A 123 -17.53 0.74 4.21
CA GLY A 123 -16.55 0.60 5.28
C GLY A 123 -15.54 -0.54 5.07
N THR A 124 -15.58 -1.21 3.91
CA THR A 124 -14.54 -2.14 3.49
C THR A 124 -13.55 -1.49 2.54
N LEU A 125 -12.30 -1.95 2.56
CA LEU A 125 -11.30 -1.45 1.63
C LEU A 125 -11.61 -1.98 0.22
N ASP A 126 -11.89 -1.07 -0.71
CA ASP A 126 -11.98 -1.37 -2.13
C ASP A 126 -10.65 -1.12 -2.85
N LEU A 127 -10.56 -1.59 -4.08
CA LEU A 127 -9.47 -1.25 -4.99
C LEU A 127 -9.98 -0.68 -6.31
N VAL A 128 -9.30 0.34 -6.82
CA VAL A 128 -9.44 0.76 -8.21
C VAL A 128 -8.14 0.48 -8.93
N VAL A 129 -8.22 -0.15 -10.10
CA VAL A 129 -7.04 -0.50 -10.90
C VAL A 129 -7.14 0.08 -12.30
N SER A 130 -6.06 0.75 -12.73
CA SER A 130 -5.93 1.23 -14.11
C SER A 130 -5.37 0.16 -15.01
N ARG A 131 -5.84 0.19 -16.25
CA ARG A 131 -5.47 -0.77 -17.28
C ARG A 131 -5.07 -0.05 -18.56
N GLY A 132 -4.11 -0.61 -19.28
CA GLY A 132 -3.57 -0.04 -20.52
C GLY A 132 -4.09 -0.65 -21.83
N SER A 133 -4.83 -1.77 -21.79
CA SER A 133 -5.39 -2.41 -23.00
C SER A 133 -6.55 -3.36 -22.68
N PRO A 134 -7.82 -3.01 -23.01
CA PRO A 134 -8.24 -1.64 -23.36
C PRO A 134 -7.98 -0.68 -22.19
N SER A 135 -7.79 0.60 -22.49
CA SER A 135 -7.59 1.63 -21.46
C SER A 135 -8.86 1.79 -20.64
N ALA A 136 -8.76 1.62 -19.32
CA ALA A 136 -9.90 1.69 -18.41
C ALA A 136 -9.44 1.82 -16.96
N VAL A 137 -10.37 2.23 -16.09
CA VAL A 137 -10.32 1.95 -14.66
C VAL A 137 -11.37 0.91 -14.31
N THR A 138 -11.02 -0.04 -13.46
CA THR A 138 -11.93 -1.08 -12.97
C THR A 138 -11.96 -1.02 -11.46
N PHE A 139 -13.18 -0.94 -10.93
CA PHE A 139 -13.47 -1.05 -9.51
C PHE A 139 -13.47 -2.51 -9.07
N PHE A 140 -12.96 -2.78 -7.87
CA PHE A 140 -13.04 -4.03 -7.17
C PHE A 140 -13.60 -3.76 -5.79
N GLN A 141 -14.79 -4.30 -5.54
CA GLN A 141 -15.44 -4.20 -4.25
C GLN A 141 -14.70 -5.05 -3.22
N GLY A 142 -14.38 -4.47 -2.08
CA GLY A 142 -13.96 -5.18 -0.88
C GLY A 142 -15.09 -6.07 -0.37
N LEU A 143 -14.78 -7.32 -0.04
CA LEU A 143 -15.73 -8.24 0.58
C LEU A 143 -15.39 -8.52 2.05
N GLY A 144 -14.37 -7.83 2.58
CA GLY A 144 -13.72 -8.15 3.85
C GLY A 144 -12.79 -9.37 3.77
N GLY A 145 -11.90 -9.53 4.76
CA GLY A 145 -11.02 -10.70 4.87
C GLY A 145 -10.01 -10.84 3.71
N GLY A 146 -9.72 -9.74 3.01
CA GLY A 146 -8.77 -9.68 1.90
C GLY A 146 -9.34 -10.08 0.54
N ALA A 147 -10.65 -10.33 0.46
CA ALA A 147 -11.32 -10.77 -0.75
C ALA A 147 -11.90 -9.61 -1.56
N PHE A 148 -11.86 -9.72 -2.89
CA PHE A 148 -12.37 -8.72 -3.82
C PHE A 148 -13.30 -9.30 -4.88
N ALA A 149 -14.37 -8.56 -5.21
CA ALA A 149 -15.22 -8.83 -6.36
C ALA A 149 -14.98 -7.79 -7.47
N ALA A 150 -14.76 -8.26 -8.70
CA ALA A 150 -14.67 -7.36 -9.86
C ALA A 150 -16.01 -6.64 -10.08
N GLY A 151 -15.98 -5.31 -10.09
CA GLY A 151 -17.13 -4.44 -10.25
C GLY A 151 -17.13 -3.67 -11.59
N PRO A 152 -17.77 -2.49 -11.63
CA PRO A 152 -17.87 -1.67 -12.83
C PRO A 152 -16.51 -1.31 -13.44
N THR A 153 -16.48 -1.16 -14.76
CA THR A 153 -15.30 -0.71 -15.50
C THR A 153 -15.67 0.50 -16.33
N LEU A 154 -14.93 1.60 -16.16
CA LEU A 154 -15.08 2.82 -16.94
C LEU A 154 -13.99 2.86 -18.02
N PRO A 155 -14.36 2.77 -19.32
CA PRO A 155 -13.40 2.91 -20.41
C PRO A 155 -12.79 4.31 -20.46
N LEU A 156 -11.49 4.38 -20.72
CA LEU A 156 -10.75 5.62 -20.94
C LEU A 156 -10.31 5.74 -22.40
N SER A 157 -10.14 6.97 -22.88
CA SER A 157 -9.67 7.26 -24.24
C SER A 157 -8.17 7.08 -24.42
N VAL A 158 -7.40 7.04 -23.33
CA VAL A 158 -5.94 6.98 -23.33
C VAL A 158 -5.45 6.08 -22.18
N PRO A 159 -4.32 5.36 -22.35
CA PRO A 159 -3.70 4.62 -21.25
C PRO A 159 -3.13 5.57 -20.21
N THR A 160 -3.29 5.22 -18.94
CA THR A 160 -2.75 5.98 -17.80
C THR A 160 -1.49 5.31 -17.26
N THR A 161 -0.63 6.10 -16.62
CA THR A 161 0.62 5.64 -16.01
C THR A 161 0.55 5.58 -14.50
N THR A 162 -0.10 6.56 -13.87
CA THR A 162 -0.28 6.62 -12.42
C THR A 162 -1.66 7.18 -12.09
N MET A 163 -2.13 6.88 -10.88
CA MET A 163 -3.35 7.45 -10.31
C MET A 163 -3.16 7.75 -8.82
N GLU A 164 -3.93 8.71 -8.33
CA GLU A 164 -4.11 8.98 -6.91
C GLU A 164 -5.60 9.18 -6.61
N ALA A 165 -5.99 8.91 -5.37
CA ALA A 165 -7.37 9.04 -4.90
C ALA A 165 -7.49 10.09 -3.80
N GLY A 166 -8.62 10.79 -3.76
CA GLY A 166 -8.93 11.81 -2.76
C GLY A 166 -10.27 12.48 -3.04
N ASP A 167 -10.85 13.16 -2.06
CA ASP A 167 -12.08 13.94 -2.23
C ASP A 167 -11.74 15.29 -2.91
N LEU A 168 -12.08 15.44 -4.18
CA LEU A 168 -11.75 16.61 -5.01
C LEU A 168 -12.90 17.62 -5.09
N ASN A 169 -14.08 17.29 -4.54
CA ASN A 169 -15.28 18.12 -4.64
C ASN A 169 -16.00 18.38 -3.30
N GLY A 170 -15.44 17.88 -2.19
CA GLY A 170 -15.94 18.05 -0.83
C GLY A 170 -17.20 17.23 -0.51
N ASP A 171 -17.48 16.17 -1.26
CA ASP A 171 -18.66 15.32 -1.07
C ASP A 171 -18.43 14.08 -0.21
N THR A 172 -17.20 13.90 0.30
CA THR A 172 -16.72 12.77 1.14
C THR A 172 -16.63 11.42 0.43
N VAL A 173 -16.88 11.37 -0.88
CA VAL A 173 -16.61 10.18 -1.71
C VAL A 173 -15.21 10.31 -2.31
N LEU A 174 -14.47 9.21 -2.37
CA LEU A 174 -13.16 9.21 -3.02
C LEU A 174 -13.28 9.36 -4.53
N ASP A 175 -12.59 10.36 -5.07
CA ASP A 175 -12.42 10.61 -6.49
C ASP A 175 -11.07 10.09 -6.99
N LEU A 176 -10.82 10.20 -8.29
CA LEU A 176 -9.58 9.76 -8.93
C LEU A 176 -8.98 10.87 -9.79
N VAL A 177 -7.68 11.07 -9.62
CA VAL A 177 -6.83 11.82 -10.56
C VAL A 177 -5.92 10.84 -11.27
N LEU A 178 -6.00 10.77 -12.60
CA LEU A 178 -5.18 9.89 -13.42
C LEU A 178 -4.28 10.70 -14.34
N ALA A 179 -3.04 10.26 -14.44
CA ALA A 179 -2.06 10.88 -15.30
C ALA A 179 -1.63 9.94 -16.42
N THR A 180 -1.20 10.52 -17.53
CA THR A 180 -0.75 9.75 -18.71
C THR A 180 0.68 10.08 -19.07
N HIS A 181 1.41 9.06 -19.49
CA HIS A 181 2.69 9.19 -20.18
C HIS A 181 2.71 8.18 -21.36
N ALA A 182 2.77 8.73 -22.58
CA ALA A 182 2.94 8.08 -23.89
C ALA A 182 1.70 7.57 -24.69
N LEU A 183 1.87 7.65 -26.04
CA LEU A 183 0.98 7.30 -27.16
C LEU A 183 -0.19 8.25 -27.50
N GLY A 184 -0.35 9.35 -26.75
CA GLY A 184 -1.38 10.38 -26.98
C GLY A 184 -0.93 11.76 -26.45
N PRO A 185 -1.84 12.75 -26.36
CA PRO A 185 -1.56 13.97 -25.61
C PRO A 185 -1.36 13.61 -24.13
N ASP A 186 -0.33 14.17 -23.50
CA ASP A 186 -0.15 14.03 -22.06
C ASP A 186 -1.25 14.82 -21.36
N VAL A 187 -2.02 14.15 -20.50
CA VAL A 187 -3.20 14.70 -19.85
C VAL A 187 -3.30 14.29 -18.40
N LEU A 188 -3.95 15.14 -17.62
CA LEU A 188 -4.49 14.84 -16.31
C LEU A 188 -6.00 14.66 -16.46
N ILE A 189 -6.53 13.51 -16.03
CA ILE A 189 -7.95 13.16 -16.08
C ILE A 189 -8.48 13.14 -14.65
N VAL A 190 -9.64 13.78 -14.44
CA VAL A 190 -10.36 13.72 -13.16
C VAL A 190 -11.66 12.95 -13.33
N LEU A 191 -11.85 11.96 -12.46
CA LEU A 191 -13.07 11.17 -12.36
C LEU A 191 -13.63 11.33 -10.94
N LEU A 192 -14.86 11.84 -10.80
CA LEU A 192 -15.52 11.89 -9.50
C LEU A 192 -16.15 10.55 -9.16
N GLY A 193 -16.02 10.10 -7.92
CA GLY A 193 -16.72 8.96 -7.37
C GLY A 193 -18.21 9.25 -7.22
N ASN A 194 -19.06 8.24 -7.43
CA ASN A 194 -20.51 8.37 -7.22
C ASN A 194 -20.98 7.73 -5.91
N GLY A 195 -20.07 7.16 -5.10
CA GLY A 195 -20.37 6.50 -3.82
C GLY A 195 -21.01 5.11 -3.98
N ASP A 196 -20.82 4.47 -5.14
CA ASP A 196 -21.34 3.13 -5.44
C ASP A 196 -20.31 2.29 -6.23
N GLY A 197 -19.03 2.65 -6.15
CA GLY A 197 -17.96 2.05 -6.94
C GLY A 197 -17.95 2.45 -8.42
N THR A 198 -18.82 3.38 -8.85
CA THR A 198 -18.79 3.97 -10.19
C THR A 198 -18.19 5.36 -10.20
N PHE A 199 -17.70 5.79 -11.38
CA PHE A 199 -17.02 7.05 -11.57
C PHE A 199 -17.61 7.87 -12.73
N THR A 200 -17.66 9.19 -12.55
CA THR A 200 -18.10 10.17 -13.54
C THR A 200 -16.90 10.96 -14.06
N PHE A 201 -16.66 10.91 -15.37
CA PHE A 201 -15.64 11.76 -16.00
C PHE A 201 -16.04 13.24 -15.90
N VAL A 202 -15.18 14.06 -15.31
CA VAL A 202 -15.43 15.51 -15.14
C VAL A 202 -14.54 16.35 -16.04
N SER A 203 -13.23 16.09 -16.01
CA SER A 203 -12.29 16.93 -16.73
C SER A 203 -11.12 16.15 -17.30
N GLN A 204 -10.55 16.70 -18.36
CA GLN A 204 -9.27 16.30 -18.91
C GLN A 204 -8.52 17.57 -19.31
N THR A 205 -7.37 17.80 -18.68
CA THR A 205 -6.52 18.96 -18.96
C THR A 205 -5.23 18.50 -19.60
N THR A 206 -4.68 19.33 -20.49
CA THR A 206 -3.37 19.04 -21.07
C THR A 206 -2.28 19.22 -20.02
N ALA A 207 -1.39 18.24 -19.93
CA ALA A 207 -0.17 18.33 -19.16
C ALA A 207 0.94 18.95 -20.02
N PRO A 208 1.83 19.77 -19.43
CA PRO A 208 2.98 20.32 -20.16
C PRO A 208 4.03 19.26 -20.48
N MET A 209 3.93 18.07 -19.86
CA MET A 209 4.83 16.93 -20.02
C MET A 209 4.10 15.61 -19.74
N GLY A 210 4.70 14.49 -20.15
CA GLY A 210 4.24 13.16 -19.76
C GLY A 210 4.54 12.89 -18.30
N ILE A 211 3.49 12.57 -17.55
CA ILE A 211 3.52 12.48 -16.08
C ILE A 211 3.90 11.05 -15.66
N GLU A 212 4.97 10.93 -14.89
CA GLU A 212 5.46 9.66 -14.34
C GLU A 212 5.03 9.47 -12.88
N SER A 213 4.86 10.57 -12.14
CA SER A 213 4.45 10.55 -10.73
C SER A 213 3.58 11.76 -10.41
N LEU A 214 2.58 11.52 -9.56
CA LEU A 214 1.56 12.46 -9.13
C LEU A 214 1.41 12.31 -7.61
N ALA A 215 1.18 13.43 -6.92
CA ALA A 215 0.73 13.45 -5.53
C ALA A 215 -0.38 14.50 -5.37
N LEU A 216 -1.27 14.26 -4.40
CA LEU A 216 -2.33 15.18 -4.00
C LEU A 216 -2.06 15.76 -2.60
N GLY A 217 -2.52 16.98 -2.36
CA GLY A 217 -2.43 17.66 -1.07
C GLY A 217 -2.97 19.08 -1.14
N ASP A 218 -3.35 19.67 -0.01
CA ASP A 218 -3.80 21.07 0.08
C ASP A 218 -2.58 22.00 0.29
N PHE A 219 -2.06 22.61 -0.78
CA PHE A 219 -0.86 23.46 -0.74
C PHE A 219 -1.16 24.93 -0.43
N ASP A 220 -2.43 25.36 -0.50
CA ASP A 220 -2.83 26.75 -0.23
C ASP A 220 -3.76 26.93 0.98
N GLY A 221 -4.07 25.83 1.67
CA GLY A 221 -4.80 25.80 2.94
C GLY A 221 -6.28 26.13 2.81
N ASP A 222 -6.86 25.99 1.61
CA ASP A 222 -8.26 26.30 1.37
C ASP A 222 -9.22 25.11 1.60
N GLY A 223 -8.65 23.92 1.81
CA GLY A 223 -9.37 22.68 2.08
C GLY A 223 -9.69 21.85 0.83
N ASP A 224 -9.37 22.35 -0.37
CA ASP A 224 -9.50 21.60 -1.61
C ASP A 224 -8.18 20.89 -1.94
N LEU A 225 -8.26 19.68 -2.51
CA LEU A 225 -7.06 18.95 -2.90
C LEU A 225 -6.45 19.54 -4.17
N ASP A 226 -5.17 19.89 -4.08
CA ASP A 226 -4.32 20.27 -5.21
C ASP A 226 -3.54 19.07 -5.75
N SER A 227 -2.85 19.28 -6.87
CA SER A 227 -1.96 18.28 -7.46
C SER A 227 -0.54 18.81 -7.67
N VAL A 228 0.44 17.93 -7.48
CA VAL A 228 1.82 18.11 -7.94
C VAL A 228 2.24 16.93 -8.82
N GLU A 229 2.80 17.23 -9.98
CA GLU A 229 3.15 16.26 -11.01
C GLU A 229 4.62 16.39 -11.42
N THR A 230 5.28 15.25 -11.58
CA THR A 230 6.61 15.18 -12.22
C THR A 230 6.60 14.19 -13.36
N GLY A 231 7.55 14.36 -14.28
CA GLY A 231 7.57 13.61 -15.51
C GLY A 231 8.82 13.85 -16.33
N TYR A 232 9.09 12.92 -17.24
CA TYR A 232 10.28 12.98 -18.07
C TYR A 232 10.13 14.07 -19.14
N SER A 233 10.58 15.27 -18.83
CA SER A 233 10.56 16.41 -19.74
C SER A 233 11.93 17.06 -19.84
N THR A 234 12.19 17.76 -20.95
CA THR A 234 13.35 18.66 -21.05
C THR A 234 13.21 19.92 -20.18
N ALA A 235 12.10 20.07 -19.44
CA ALA A 235 11.81 21.25 -18.64
C ALA A 235 12.31 21.12 -17.19
N ASP A 236 12.76 19.93 -16.75
CA ASP A 236 13.37 19.72 -15.43
C ASP A 236 12.55 20.35 -14.28
N SER A 237 11.22 20.17 -14.35
CA SER A 237 10.26 20.84 -13.49
C SER A 237 9.14 19.92 -13.01
N ALA A 238 8.58 20.27 -11.86
CA ALA A 238 7.30 19.81 -11.37
C ALA A 238 6.21 20.80 -11.80
N THR A 239 5.00 20.29 -12.03
CA THR A 239 3.80 21.10 -12.29
C THR A 239 2.89 21.03 -11.08
N VAL A 240 2.46 22.18 -10.56
CA VAL A 240 1.48 22.29 -9.47
C VAL A 240 0.19 22.88 -10.02
N ARG A 241 -0.95 22.36 -9.58
CA ARG A 241 -2.28 22.86 -9.94
C ARG A 241 -3.14 22.93 -8.70
N LEU A 242 -3.66 24.11 -8.40
CA LEU A 242 -4.55 24.31 -7.28
C LEU A 242 -5.94 23.76 -7.60
N GLY A 243 -6.59 23.09 -6.65
CA GLY A 243 -7.96 22.63 -6.71
C GLY A 243 -8.94 23.81 -6.76
N ASN A 244 -10.12 23.59 -7.32
CA ASN A 244 -11.23 24.55 -7.23
C ASN A 244 -12.40 24.01 -6.38
N GLY A 245 -12.24 22.85 -5.73
CA GLY A 245 -13.26 22.21 -4.92
C GLY A 245 -14.46 21.66 -5.69
N ASP A 246 -14.36 21.49 -7.00
CA ASP A 246 -15.43 21.00 -7.87
C ASP A 246 -15.00 19.86 -8.82
N GLY A 247 -13.87 19.20 -8.51
CA GLY A 247 -13.26 18.21 -9.40
C GLY A 247 -12.52 18.82 -10.60
N THR A 248 -12.20 20.12 -10.56
CA THR A 248 -11.35 20.79 -11.55
C THR A 248 -10.16 21.47 -10.90
N PHE A 249 -9.12 21.71 -11.71
CA PHE A 249 -7.90 22.39 -11.29
C PHE A 249 -7.74 23.75 -11.98
N ALA A 250 -7.14 24.70 -11.29
CA ALA A 250 -6.66 25.96 -11.83
C ALA A 250 -5.55 25.74 -12.89
N PRO A 251 -5.20 26.77 -13.69
CA PRO A 251 -4.09 26.70 -14.62
C PRO A 251 -2.77 26.31 -13.92
N PRO A 252 -1.92 25.47 -14.56
CA PRO A 252 -0.71 24.95 -13.94
C PRO A 252 0.36 26.02 -13.72
N THR A 253 1.08 25.90 -12.60
CA THR A 253 2.33 26.61 -12.32
C THR A 253 3.49 25.63 -12.29
N THR A 254 4.64 25.99 -12.87
CA THR A 254 5.81 25.08 -12.94
C THR A 254 6.93 25.53 -12.04
N TYR A 255 7.54 24.59 -11.34
CA TYR A 255 8.65 24.80 -10.42
C TYR A 255 9.85 23.92 -10.80
N PRO A 256 11.08 24.43 -10.87
CA PRO A 256 12.28 23.59 -10.98
C PRO A 256 12.29 22.44 -9.98
N ALA A 257 12.56 21.22 -10.47
CA ALA A 257 12.49 19.97 -9.71
C ALA A 257 13.74 19.07 -9.92
N GLY A 258 14.82 19.66 -10.43
CA GLY A 258 16.05 18.94 -10.78
C GLY A 258 15.96 18.26 -12.14
N SER A 259 17.07 17.66 -12.57
CA SER A 259 17.17 17.11 -13.92
C SER A 259 16.53 15.73 -14.02
N GLY A 260 15.56 15.57 -14.92
CA GLY A 260 14.79 14.34 -15.08
C GLY A 260 14.05 13.89 -13.81
N PRO A 261 13.12 14.70 -13.26
CA PRO A 261 12.35 14.33 -12.09
C PRO A 261 11.39 13.19 -12.43
N THR A 262 11.35 12.14 -11.60
CA THR A 262 10.49 10.97 -11.86
C THR A 262 9.59 10.55 -10.72
N VAL A 263 9.85 11.05 -9.52
CA VAL A 263 9.05 10.77 -8.33
C VAL A 263 8.80 12.11 -7.64
N VAL A 264 7.59 12.30 -7.14
CA VAL A 264 7.22 13.47 -6.33
C VAL A 264 6.45 13.06 -5.09
N PHE A 265 6.66 13.78 -4.01
CA PHE A 265 5.95 13.64 -2.74
C PHE A 265 5.38 15.00 -2.32
N ALA A 266 4.23 14.99 -1.65
CA ALA A 266 3.60 16.18 -1.07
C ALA A 266 3.47 15.99 0.44
N ARG A 267 4.36 16.61 1.22
CA ARG A 267 4.46 16.45 2.69
C ARG A 267 5.09 17.68 3.30
N ASP A 268 4.82 17.94 4.58
CA ASP A 268 5.56 18.95 5.36
C ASP A 268 6.98 18.40 5.68
N LEU A 269 8.02 19.05 5.16
CA LEU A 269 9.42 18.62 5.29
C LEU A 269 10.21 19.48 6.29
N ASN A 270 9.57 20.51 6.87
CA ASN A 270 10.19 21.45 7.79
C ASN A 270 9.36 21.71 9.07
N ASP A 271 8.29 20.95 9.26
CA ASP A 271 7.36 20.98 10.40
C ASP A 271 6.73 22.36 10.63
N ASP A 272 6.51 23.13 9.55
CA ASP A 272 5.88 24.46 9.63
C ASP A 272 4.35 24.43 9.46
N GLY A 273 3.80 23.26 9.15
CA GLY A 273 2.38 22.98 8.97
C GLY A 273 1.87 23.23 7.55
N ASN A 274 2.72 23.70 6.62
CA ASN A 274 2.36 23.81 5.21
C ASN A 274 2.88 22.60 4.44
N LEU A 275 2.15 22.19 3.41
CA LEU A 275 2.65 21.13 2.54
C LEU A 275 3.78 21.65 1.64
N ASP A 276 4.89 20.92 1.66
CA ASP A 276 6.00 21.08 0.73
C ASP A 276 5.90 20.02 -0.38
N PHE A 277 6.81 20.10 -1.34
CA PHE A 277 7.08 18.95 -2.20
C PHE A 277 8.55 18.61 -2.30
N ALA A 278 8.83 17.32 -2.49
CA ALA A 278 10.16 16.81 -2.82
C ALA A 278 10.11 15.98 -4.10
N SER A 279 11.16 16.06 -4.92
CA SER A 279 11.31 15.26 -6.13
C SER A 279 12.65 14.54 -6.22
N ALA A 280 12.62 13.33 -6.76
CA ALA A 280 13.84 12.58 -7.10
C ALA A 280 14.26 12.87 -8.55
N ALA A 281 15.43 13.50 -8.71
CA ALA A 281 15.97 13.94 -9.99
C ALA A 281 17.01 12.94 -10.53
N LEU A 282 16.57 12.01 -11.38
CA LEU A 282 17.38 10.85 -11.77
C LEU A 282 18.62 11.18 -12.61
N ASN A 283 18.61 12.30 -13.35
CA ASN A 283 19.76 12.65 -14.19
C ASN A 283 20.84 13.40 -13.41
N SER A 284 20.49 13.99 -12.26
CA SER A 284 21.44 14.70 -11.39
C SER A 284 21.76 13.95 -10.08
N ASP A 285 21.06 12.85 -9.79
CA ASP A 285 21.24 12.03 -8.58
C ASP A 285 20.98 12.81 -7.27
N ASP A 286 19.96 13.66 -7.29
CA ASP A 286 19.60 14.54 -6.18
C ASP A 286 18.14 14.35 -5.74
N ILE A 287 17.88 14.66 -4.48
CA ILE A 287 16.54 15.01 -3.99
C ILE A 287 16.41 16.53 -3.98
N ILE A 288 15.34 17.04 -4.57
CA ILE A 288 15.04 18.46 -4.63
C ILE A 288 13.80 18.73 -3.79
N ALA A 289 13.96 19.36 -2.63
CA ALA A 289 12.85 19.83 -1.81
C ALA A 289 12.50 21.28 -2.15
N ARG A 290 11.21 21.62 -2.05
CA ARG A 290 10.72 23.00 -2.14
C ARG A 290 9.69 23.23 -1.06
N LEU A 291 10.03 24.15 -0.16
CA LEU A 291 9.18 24.50 0.96
C LEU A 291 7.98 25.33 0.48
N GLY A 292 6.78 24.92 0.87
CA GLY A 292 5.52 25.61 0.60
C GLY A 292 5.41 26.89 1.43
N ASP A 293 4.66 27.86 0.93
CA ASP A 293 4.35 29.09 1.66
C ASP A 293 2.95 29.09 2.28
N GLY A 294 2.22 27.97 2.16
CA GLY A 294 0.84 27.83 2.62
C GLY A 294 -0.18 28.63 1.81
N SER A 295 0.20 29.12 0.63
CA SER A 295 -0.67 29.86 -0.29
C SER A 295 -0.55 29.36 -1.73
N GLY A 296 -0.13 28.11 -1.90
CA GLY A 296 0.10 27.46 -3.20
C GLY A 296 1.42 27.85 -3.87
N GLY A 297 2.24 28.67 -3.20
CA GLY A 297 3.57 29.05 -3.65
C GLY A 297 4.68 28.21 -3.01
N PHE A 298 5.83 28.16 -3.66
CA PHE A 298 6.99 27.39 -3.19
C PHE A 298 8.27 28.20 -3.27
N GLY A 299 9.10 28.04 -2.23
CA GLY A 299 10.41 28.65 -2.08
C GLY A 299 11.44 28.21 -3.12
N SER A 300 12.69 28.65 -2.94
CA SER A 300 13.80 28.20 -3.79
C SER A 300 14.09 26.71 -3.58
N PRO A 301 14.56 25.99 -4.61
CA PRO A 301 14.90 24.58 -4.46
C PRO A 301 16.04 24.36 -3.48
N ILE A 302 15.88 23.37 -2.61
CA ILE A 302 16.88 22.85 -1.69
C ILE A 302 17.36 21.51 -2.26
N THR A 303 18.64 21.41 -2.56
CA THR A 303 19.23 20.24 -3.22
C THR A 303 20.00 19.40 -2.22
N THR A 304 19.62 18.13 -2.09
CA THR A 304 20.35 17.12 -1.32
C THR A 304 20.97 16.11 -2.29
N PRO A 305 22.30 16.14 -2.47
CA PRO A 305 22.98 15.14 -3.28
C PRO A 305 22.96 13.78 -2.60
N ILE A 306 22.49 12.75 -3.30
CA ILE A 306 22.48 11.37 -2.78
C ILE A 306 23.88 10.75 -2.86
N GLY A 307 24.70 11.18 -3.82
CA GLY A 307 26.07 10.68 -3.99
C GLY A 307 26.14 9.24 -4.52
N ALA A 308 25.01 8.71 -4.98
CA ALA A 308 24.87 7.43 -5.65
C ALA A 308 23.76 7.54 -6.71
N GLN A 309 23.82 6.70 -7.74
CA GLN A 309 22.81 6.71 -8.79
C GLN A 309 21.43 6.42 -8.22
N ILE A 310 20.46 7.32 -8.41
CA ILE A 310 19.07 7.08 -7.95
C ILE A 310 18.19 6.56 -9.08
N GLY A 311 17.21 5.75 -8.70
CA GLY A 311 16.11 5.35 -9.58
C GLY A 311 14.79 5.89 -9.05
N SER A 312 13.69 5.30 -9.49
CA SER A 312 12.34 5.62 -8.99
C SER A 312 11.98 4.94 -7.66
N GLY A 313 12.94 4.28 -7.01
CA GLY A 313 12.78 3.68 -5.68
C GLY A 313 13.16 4.67 -4.59
N VAL A 314 12.32 5.65 -4.33
CA VAL A 314 12.46 6.60 -3.23
C VAL A 314 11.17 6.61 -2.42
N ALA A 315 11.26 6.77 -1.11
CA ALA A 315 10.13 6.95 -0.22
C ALA A 315 10.47 7.95 0.90
N LEU A 316 9.44 8.53 1.51
CA LEU A 316 9.53 9.40 2.68
C LEU A 316 8.83 8.77 3.88
N GLY A 317 9.43 8.87 5.06
CA GLY A 317 8.88 8.38 6.33
C GLY A 317 9.84 8.66 7.49
N ASP A 318 9.32 8.73 8.71
CA ASP A 318 10.12 8.90 9.93
C ASP A 318 10.77 7.56 10.32
N MET A 319 12.07 7.40 10.01
CA MET A 319 12.81 6.15 10.18
C MET A 319 13.52 6.06 11.54
N ASP A 320 13.62 7.18 12.28
CA ASP A 320 14.27 7.24 13.59
C ASP A 320 13.37 7.69 14.75
N GLY A 321 12.09 7.95 14.47
CA GLY A 321 11.05 8.26 15.44
C GLY A 321 11.13 9.67 16.02
N ASP A 322 11.82 10.60 15.34
CA ASP A 322 12.00 11.97 15.82
C ASP A 322 10.87 12.93 15.41
N GLY A 323 9.96 12.48 14.54
CA GLY A 323 8.82 13.22 14.02
C GLY A 323 9.09 13.94 12.69
N THR A 324 10.34 14.02 12.25
CA THR A 324 10.75 14.60 10.97
C THR A 324 10.71 13.53 9.88
N LEU A 325 10.35 13.91 8.66
CA LEU A 325 10.40 12.97 7.54
C LEU A 325 11.84 12.73 7.07
N ASP A 326 12.18 11.45 6.89
CA ASP A 326 13.43 10.99 6.31
C ASP A 326 13.25 10.53 4.87
N VAL A 327 14.37 10.34 4.15
CA VAL A 327 14.39 9.77 2.80
C VAL A 327 15.00 8.38 2.83
N VAL A 328 14.29 7.41 2.24
CA VAL A 328 14.85 6.10 1.89
C VAL A 328 15.01 6.01 0.38
N ALA A 329 16.24 5.75 -0.09
CA ALA A 329 16.58 5.66 -1.50
C ALA A 329 17.20 4.30 -1.85
N ALA A 330 16.62 3.62 -2.83
CA ALA A 330 17.22 2.46 -3.49
C ALA A 330 18.14 2.90 -4.63
N THR A 331 19.44 2.63 -4.49
CA THR A 331 20.48 3.17 -5.38
C THR A 331 21.08 2.12 -6.31
N GLY A 332 21.57 2.60 -7.47
CA GLY A 332 22.11 1.80 -8.55
C GLY A 332 23.63 1.60 -8.52
N ILE A 333 24.42 2.61 -8.14
CA ILE A 333 25.90 2.55 -8.09
C ILE A 333 26.43 3.49 -6.98
N PRO A 334 27.00 2.95 -5.88
CA PRO A 334 26.92 1.54 -5.48
C PRO A 334 25.46 1.13 -5.21
N ASN A 335 25.18 -0.16 -5.33
CA ASN A 335 23.86 -0.69 -5.03
C ASN A 335 23.64 -0.77 -3.52
N SER A 336 22.64 -0.06 -3.02
CA SER A 336 22.30 -0.02 -1.60
C SER A 336 20.86 0.44 -1.39
N ILE A 337 20.36 0.22 -0.19
CA ILE A 337 19.32 1.05 0.41
C ILE A 337 20.04 2.08 1.28
N GLN A 338 19.81 3.37 1.03
CA GLN A 338 20.36 4.46 1.82
C GLN A 338 19.23 5.15 2.57
N VAL A 339 19.47 5.45 3.84
CA VAL A 339 18.56 6.25 4.68
C VAL A 339 19.24 7.59 4.95
N PHE A 340 18.54 8.67 4.66
CA PHE A 340 18.95 10.04 4.94
C PHE A 340 17.97 10.64 5.94
N LEU A 341 18.46 11.03 7.11
CA LEU A 341 17.63 11.64 8.14
C LEU A 341 17.29 13.10 7.78
N GLY A 342 16.04 13.49 8.00
CA GLY A 342 15.57 14.86 7.87
C GLY A 342 16.19 15.76 8.93
N ASN A 343 16.55 16.99 8.56
CA ASN A 343 17.05 17.98 9.52
C ASN A 343 15.97 18.99 9.98
N GLY A 344 14.71 18.81 9.56
CA GLY A 344 13.59 19.70 9.88
C GLY A 344 13.61 21.04 9.13
N ASP A 345 14.38 21.14 8.05
CA ASP A 345 14.49 22.35 7.22
C ASP A 345 14.42 22.06 5.71
N GLY A 346 13.91 20.88 5.34
CA GLY A 346 13.90 20.36 3.97
C GLY A 346 15.26 19.83 3.47
N THR A 347 16.31 19.83 4.29
CA THR A 347 17.58 19.14 3.97
C THR A 347 17.64 17.76 4.62
N PHE A 348 18.41 16.84 4.00
CA PHE A 348 18.61 15.50 4.52
C PHE A 348 20.10 15.14 4.64
N THR A 349 20.42 14.34 5.65
CA THR A 349 21.80 13.91 5.94
C THR A 349 21.90 12.39 5.82
N LEU A 350 22.82 11.89 4.97
CA LEU A 350 23.07 10.44 4.87
C LEU A 350 23.42 9.88 6.25
N HIS A 351 22.61 8.93 6.71
CA HIS A 351 22.75 8.31 8.02
C HIS A 351 23.25 6.88 7.91
N SER A 352 22.54 6.03 7.14
CA SER A 352 22.90 4.63 6.96
C SER A 352 22.95 4.24 5.49
N THR A 353 23.70 3.19 5.21
CA THR A 353 23.79 2.58 3.89
C THR A 353 23.84 1.08 4.11
N GLU A 354 22.81 0.39 3.65
CA GLU A 354 22.74 -1.05 3.67
C GLU A 354 23.11 -1.58 2.26
N PRO A 355 24.32 -2.14 2.07
CA PRO A 355 24.76 -2.60 0.77
C PRO A 355 23.88 -3.75 0.27
N ARG A 356 23.33 -3.59 -0.93
CA ARG A 356 22.49 -4.62 -1.55
C ARG A 356 23.05 -5.01 -2.90
N PRO A 357 23.11 -6.30 -3.23
CA PRO A 357 23.36 -6.67 -4.60
C PRO A 357 22.12 -6.26 -5.43
N ASN A 358 22.25 -5.15 -6.15
CA ASN A 358 21.43 -4.71 -7.28
C ASN A 358 20.24 -3.75 -6.98
N TRP A 359 19.76 -3.13 -8.07
CA TRP A 359 18.84 -1.98 -8.14
C TRP A 359 17.38 -2.36 -7.80
N GLY A 360 16.78 -1.70 -6.79
CA GLY A 360 15.34 -1.75 -6.48
C GLY A 360 14.55 -0.66 -7.23
N THR A 361 13.36 -0.98 -7.74
CA THR A 361 12.63 -0.10 -8.67
C THR A 361 11.48 0.71 -8.04
N ARG A 362 10.97 0.25 -6.91
CA ARG A 362 9.94 0.90 -6.08
C ARG A 362 10.26 0.59 -4.63
N VAL A 363 10.10 1.58 -3.77
CA VAL A 363 10.29 1.48 -2.31
C VAL A 363 9.02 2.01 -1.67
N VAL A 364 8.53 1.31 -0.67
CA VAL A 364 7.44 1.75 0.21
C VAL A 364 7.85 1.48 1.65
N LEU A 365 7.33 2.28 2.56
CA LEU A 365 7.63 2.22 3.98
C LEU A 365 6.35 1.91 4.76
N GLY A 366 6.49 1.07 5.78
CA GLY A 366 5.39 0.68 6.67
C GLY A 366 5.94 -0.18 7.79
N ASP A 367 5.28 -0.16 8.95
CA ASP A 367 5.61 -1.02 10.08
C ASP A 367 5.04 -2.43 9.80
N MET A 368 5.89 -3.33 9.28
CA MET A 368 5.45 -4.65 8.77
C MET A 368 5.48 -5.72 9.87
N ASN A 369 6.16 -5.46 10.99
CA ASN A 369 6.25 -6.35 12.15
C ASN A 369 5.58 -5.79 13.41
N LEU A 370 4.92 -4.63 13.31
CA LEU A 370 4.20 -3.95 14.38
C LEU A 370 5.08 -3.59 15.59
N ASP A 371 6.36 -3.29 15.35
CA ASP A 371 7.31 -2.90 16.41
C ASP A 371 7.39 -1.39 16.65
N GLY A 372 6.67 -0.61 15.85
CA GLY A 372 6.61 0.86 15.89
C GLY A 372 7.70 1.55 15.06
N ALA A 373 8.62 0.82 14.43
CA ALA A 373 9.57 1.35 13.47
C ALA A 373 9.09 1.14 12.03
N LEU A 374 9.44 2.07 11.14
CA LEU A 374 9.17 1.88 9.72
C LEU A 374 10.16 0.87 9.11
N ASP A 375 9.60 -0.09 8.39
CA ASP A 375 10.34 -1.06 7.58
C ASP A 375 10.39 -0.64 6.12
N VAL A 376 11.30 -1.25 5.36
CA VAL A 376 11.49 -0.98 3.93
C VAL A 376 11.05 -2.20 3.12
N VAL A 377 10.02 -2.01 2.29
CA VAL A 377 9.61 -2.98 1.28
C VAL A 377 9.99 -2.46 -0.10
N TYR A 378 10.72 -3.26 -0.88
CA TYR A 378 11.07 -2.89 -2.24
C TYR A 378 10.98 -4.06 -3.22
N VAL A 379 10.77 -3.74 -4.50
CA VAL A 379 10.66 -4.75 -5.56
C VAL A 379 11.82 -4.69 -6.54
N ARG A 380 12.29 -5.89 -6.91
CA ARG A 380 13.27 -6.10 -7.97
C ARG A 380 12.95 -7.35 -8.77
N SER A 381 12.90 -7.23 -10.10
CA SER A 381 12.82 -8.37 -11.04
C SER A 381 11.72 -9.41 -10.73
N GLY A 382 10.62 -8.99 -10.10
CA GLY A 382 9.52 -9.86 -9.70
C GLY A 382 9.63 -10.47 -8.30
N GLU A 383 10.63 -10.06 -7.53
CA GLU A 383 10.86 -10.43 -6.13
C GLU A 383 10.64 -9.21 -5.23
N ILE A 384 9.86 -9.40 -4.17
CA ILE A 384 9.70 -8.43 -3.06
C ILE A 384 10.78 -8.72 -2.02
N PHE A 385 11.38 -7.67 -1.49
CA PHE A 385 12.34 -7.70 -0.38
C PHE A 385 11.76 -6.90 0.78
N LEU A 386 11.93 -7.42 2.00
CA LEU A 386 11.57 -6.79 3.26
C LEU A 386 12.83 -6.60 4.11
N LEU A 387 13.10 -5.35 4.51
CA LEU A 387 14.15 -4.99 5.44
C LEU A 387 13.49 -4.39 6.68
N LEU A 388 13.82 -4.90 7.85
CA LEU A 388 13.31 -4.36 9.10
C LEU A 388 14.11 -3.12 9.51
N GLY A 389 13.39 -2.07 9.91
CA GLY A 389 13.94 -0.89 10.58
C GLY A 389 14.19 -1.19 12.05
N ASN A 390 15.12 -0.46 12.66
CA ASN A 390 15.33 -0.50 14.12
C ASN A 390 14.72 0.70 14.86
N GLY A 391 14.10 1.64 14.13
CA GLY A 391 13.61 2.90 14.68
C GLY A 391 14.72 3.87 15.06
N GLN A 392 15.91 3.75 14.45
CA GLN A 392 17.02 4.71 14.55
C GLN A 392 17.63 5.03 13.18
N GLY A 393 16.88 4.80 12.09
CA GLY A 393 17.37 5.03 10.73
C GLY A 393 18.29 3.95 10.15
N GLU A 394 18.44 2.79 10.81
CA GLU A 394 19.15 1.63 10.24
C GLU A 394 18.16 0.54 9.82
N VAL A 395 18.48 -0.16 8.72
CA VAL A 395 17.62 -1.20 8.14
C VAL A 395 18.43 -2.46 7.83
N THR A 396 17.85 -3.65 8.05
CA THR A 396 18.51 -4.94 7.84
C THR A 396 17.61 -5.91 7.09
N GLU A 397 18.16 -6.74 6.19
CA GLU A 397 17.35 -7.73 5.45
C GLU A 397 16.71 -8.71 6.40
N TYR A 398 15.41 -8.90 6.21
CA TYR A 398 14.67 -9.95 6.89
C TYR A 398 14.33 -11.09 5.93
N ALA A 399 13.64 -10.76 4.84
CA ALA A 399 13.13 -11.75 3.91
C ALA A 399 13.00 -11.26 2.46
N SER A 400 12.84 -12.21 1.55
CA SER A 400 12.50 -11.96 0.15
C SER A 400 11.59 -13.06 -0.42
N PHE A 401 10.71 -12.67 -1.34
CA PHE A 401 9.65 -13.51 -1.88
C PHE A 401 9.51 -13.31 -3.40
N VAL A 402 9.65 -14.39 -4.17
CA VAL A 402 9.46 -14.35 -5.62
C VAL A 402 7.97 -14.45 -5.93
N ILE A 403 7.37 -13.36 -6.41
CA ILE A 403 5.94 -13.29 -6.73
C ILE A 403 5.67 -13.25 -8.25
N SER A 404 6.70 -13.03 -9.06
CA SER A 404 6.60 -13.05 -10.52
C SER A 404 7.93 -13.39 -11.18
N THR A 405 7.88 -13.96 -12.38
CA THR A 405 9.06 -14.05 -13.27
C THR A 405 9.20 -12.81 -14.16
N SER A 406 8.24 -11.89 -14.12
CA SER A 406 8.29 -10.64 -14.86
C SER A 406 9.21 -9.65 -14.15
N THR A 407 10.04 -8.97 -14.93
CA THR A 407 10.91 -7.90 -14.45
C THR A 407 10.27 -6.52 -14.54
N THR A 408 9.07 -6.41 -15.13
CA THR A 408 8.35 -5.13 -15.24
C THR A 408 7.56 -4.86 -13.97
N VAL A 409 7.89 -3.78 -13.27
CA VAL A 409 7.19 -3.29 -12.08
C VAL A 409 6.36 -2.08 -12.45
N GLY A 410 5.06 -2.13 -12.16
CA GLY A 410 4.13 -1.00 -12.35
C GLY A 410 4.01 -0.19 -11.07
N SER A 411 3.46 -0.82 -10.03
CA SER A 411 3.13 -0.20 -8.76
C SER A 411 3.42 -1.13 -7.58
N LEU A 412 3.66 -0.54 -6.41
CA LEU A 412 3.89 -1.18 -5.12
C LEU A 412 3.29 -0.26 -4.06
N ARG A 413 2.40 -0.76 -3.21
CA ARG A 413 1.76 -0.02 -2.11
C ARG A 413 1.56 -0.94 -0.92
N LEU A 414 1.49 -0.36 0.28
CA LEU A 414 1.12 -1.06 1.52
C LEU A 414 -0.26 -0.60 1.95
N LEU A 415 -1.16 -1.54 2.24
CA LEU A 415 -2.51 -1.29 2.74
C LEU A 415 -2.90 -2.47 3.63
N ASP A 416 -3.65 -2.21 4.70
CA ASP A 416 -4.33 -3.26 5.47
C ASP A 416 -5.59 -3.68 4.70
N VAL A 417 -5.50 -4.78 3.94
CA VAL A 417 -6.53 -5.16 2.97
C VAL A 417 -7.61 -6.03 3.58
N ASP A 418 -7.28 -6.79 4.62
CA ASP A 418 -8.25 -7.61 5.34
C ASP A 418 -8.74 -6.99 6.66
N GLN A 419 -8.25 -5.80 7.01
CA GLN A 419 -8.57 -5.04 8.21
C GLN A 419 -8.22 -5.78 9.50
N ASP A 420 -7.12 -6.54 9.47
CA ASP A 420 -6.61 -7.27 10.63
C ASP A 420 -5.61 -6.44 11.46
N GLY A 421 -5.22 -5.26 10.97
CA GLY A 421 -4.31 -4.34 11.62
C GLY A 421 -2.85 -4.47 11.18
N ASP A 422 -2.52 -5.43 10.31
CA ASP A 422 -1.23 -5.53 9.64
C ASP A 422 -1.24 -4.93 8.22
N LEU A 423 -0.05 -4.66 7.68
CA LEU A 423 0.07 -4.12 6.32
C LEU A 423 0.31 -5.24 5.31
N ASP A 424 -0.53 -5.28 4.28
CA ASP A 424 -0.34 -6.15 3.13
C ASP A 424 0.45 -5.47 2.02
N VAL A 425 1.16 -6.28 1.22
CA VAL A 425 1.90 -5.77 0.06
C VAL A 425 1.10 -5.92 -1.22
N LEU A 426 0.66 -4.81 -1.80
CA LEU A 426 0.02 -4.79 -3.10
C LEU A 426 1.03 -4.43 -4.19
N SER A 427 0.99 -5.14 -5.31
CA SER A 427 1.94 -4.97 -6.41
C SER A 427 1.31 -5.16 -7.79
N VAL A 428 1.84 -4.44 -8.78
CA VAL A 428 1.58 -4.67 -10.20
C VAL A 428 2.86 -5.12 -10.88
N LEU A 429 2.93 -6.38 -11.30
CA LEU A 429 4.10 -6.96 -11.94
C LEU A 429 3.76 -7.63 -13.27
N GLY A 430 4.42 -7.22 -14.36
CA GLY A 430 4.09 -7.72 -15.70
C GLY A 430 2.63 -7.45 -16.11
N GLY A 431 2.04 -6.38 -15.57
CA GLY A 431 0.62 -6.04 -15.77
C GLY A 431 -0.37 -6.96 -15.07
N VAL A 432 0.07 -7.66 -14.03
CA VAL A 432 -0.74 -8.45 -13.10
C VAL A 432 -0.82 -7.70 -11.77
N ALA A 433 -2.02 -7.34 -11.32
CA ALA A 433 -2.22 -6.81 -9.97
C ALA A 433 -2.38 -7.97 -8.96
N ARG A 434 -1.68 -7.88 -7.82
CA ARG A 434 -1.64 -8.87 -6.75
C ARG A 434 -1.58 -8.16 -5.40
N VAL A 435 -2.42 -8.53 -4.47
CA VAL A 435 -2.14 -8.48 -3.02
C VAL A 435 -1.28 -9.70 -2.65
N THR A 436 -0.22 -9.45 -1.90
CA THR A 436 0.59 -10.46 -1.24
C THR A 436 0.36 -10.19 0.24
N GLY A 437 -0.60 -10.91 0.80
CA GLY A 437 -1.03 -10.66 2.18
C GLY A 437 -0.02 -11.14 3.21
N ASN A 438 -0.09 -10.51 4.39
CA ASN A 438 0.56 -10.91 5.64
C ASN A 438 2.01 -11.38 5.48
N LEU A 439 2.93 -10.44 5.28
CA LEU A 439 4.34 -10.67 5.57
C LEU A 439 4.56 -10.65 7.09
N ILE A 440 3.79 -11.41 7.87
CA ILE A 440 4.02 -11.47 9.31
C ILE A 440 5.40 -12.06 9.56
N VAL A 441 6.22 -11.18 10.12
CA VAL A 441 7.56 -11.41 10.62
C VAL A 441 7.42 -11.81 12.09
N PRO A 442 7.67 -13.07 12.49
CA PRO A 442 7.77 -13.44 13.91
C PRO A 442 8.85 -12.68 14.67
#